data_AF-A0A935D1Q2-F1
#
_entry.id   AF-A0A935D1Q2-F1
#
_cell.length_a   1.000
_cell.length_b   1.000
_cell.length_c   1.000
_cell.angle_alpha   90.00
_cell.angle_beta   90.00
_cell.angle_gamma   90.00
#
_symmetry.space_group_name_H-M   'P 1'
#
loop_
_entity.id
_entity.type
_entity.pdbx_description
1 polymer ?
#
loop_
_entity_poly.entity_id
_entity_poly.type
_entity_poly.pdbx_seq_one_letter_code
_entity_poly.pdbx_strand_id
1 'polypeptide(L)'
;MAGAREARDTGGASAEAAFDALATLPKLSEISQVARAVLFEAAERRRVHYADAARVDALREEHGLSHEDCATPFGNALGVLGAGPEDASERTLVAALAAHALAEAPPKNGEADAAAIGDLLWLAAHASVDALPLLDRAMGDSAAELWRAVADAVRRIDAGKTPSFGRAEALVGAAALADASRTSAAARAAAKQLGGQVSDPLLARVLGGVTAVPAPEGADDGQRLEGELEATPRGPVATTALALTGLLFAFGVARLVGRFALSYRRPAEVVVTPGGVKVSSKTLLLGRTIREEEFHITHASLRRATREVRYPRAGLYTGLLALAVGSYLGLSLFVDGVRAASPSLLLTGLAFVAAGIGLDFALSSILSGARGRCRVQFLPSTGKGVCVVDVDPKRADEALALLRQPAAR
;
A
#
# COMPACT_ATOMS: atom_id res chain seq x y z
N MET A 1 11.63 12.91 40.64
CA MET A 1 10.31 13.51 40.39
C MET A 1 9.99 13.34 38.92
N ALA A 2 9.28 12.27 38.56
CA ALA A 2 8.80 12.07 37.19
C ALA A 2 7.51 12.88 37.02
N GLY A 3 7.63 14.10 36.51
CA GLY A 3 6.47 14.90 36.12
C GLY A 3 5.75 14.20 34.98
N ALA A 4 4.44 14.03 35.12
CA ALA A 4 3.59 13.45 34.09
C ALA A 4 3.70 14.30 32.80
N ARG A 5 4.43 13.79 31.80
CA ARG A 5 4.44 14.34 30.44
C ARG A 5 3.04 14.14 29.87
N GLU A 6 2.24 15.20 29.79
CA GLU A 6 0.97 15.19 29.06
C GLU A 6 1.20 14.71 27.63
N ALA A 7 0.51 13.63 27.26
CA ALA A 7 0.51 13.09 25.91
C ALA A 7 -0.11 14.13 24.94
N ARG A 8 0.74 14.96 24.34
CA ARG A 8 0.33 15.89 23.29
C ARG A 8 0.02 15.09 22.04
N ASP A 9 -1.23 15.22 21.57
CA ASP A 9 -1.72 14.69 20.30
C ASP A 9 -0.99 15.40 19.15
N THR A 10 0.14 14.83 18.75
CA THR A 10 0.99 15.34 17.67
C THR A 10 0.46 14.76 16.36
N GLY A 11 -0.49 15.46 15.75
CA GLY A 11 -0.87 15.20 14.37
C GLY A 11 0.40 15.12 13.50
N GLY A 12 0.69 13.92 12.99
CA GLY A 12 1.88 13.53 12.23
C GLY A 12 3.00 14.56 12.15
N ALA A 13 3.85 14.62 13.18
CA ALA A 13 5.06 15.44 13.20
C ALA A 13 5.94 15.16 11.96
N SER A 14 5.98 16.07 10.99
CA SER A 14 6.83 15.94 9.81
C SER A 14 8.28 16.35 10.11
N ALA A 15 9.23 15.72 9.43
CA ALA A 15 10.66 16.07 9.55
C ALA A 15 10.95 17.51 9.14
N GLU A 16 10.26 18.01 8.12
CA GLU A 16 10.38 19.40 7.67
C GLU A 16 9.93 20.38 8.75
N ALA A 17 8.84 20.09 9.48
CA ALA A 17 8.36 20.95 10.56
C ALA A 17 9.34 21.00 11.74
N ALA A 18 10.01 19.88 12.06
CA ALA A 18 11.07 19.88 13.08
C ALA A 18 12.31 20.65 12.62
N PHE A 19 12.71 20.50 11.36
CA PHE A 19 13.81 21.26 10.76
C PHE A 19 13.54 22.78 10.79
N ASP A 20 12.35 23.20 10.38
CA ASP A 20 11.96 24.61 10.40
C ASP A 20 11.80 25.16 11.84
N ALA A 21 11.31 24.35 12.78
CA ALA A 21 11.22 24.75 14.19
C ALA A 21 12.61 25.02 14.80
N LEU A 22 13.58 24.13 14.54
CA LEU A 22 14.98 24.35 14.95
C LEU A 22 15.56 25.63 14.31
N ALA A 23 15.23 25.91 13.04
CA ALA A 23 15.70 27.09 12.33
C ALA A 23 15.31 28.42 13.00
N THR A 24 14.29 28.42 13.87
CA THR A 24 13.83 29.58 14.62
C THR A 24 14.56 29.81 15.95
N LEU A 25 15.39 28.87 16.39
CA LEU A 25 16.09 28.98 17.67
C LEU A 25 17.25 29.99 17.57
N PRO A 26 17.45 30.85 18.58
CA PRO A 26 18.46 31.91 18.54
C PRO A 26 19.90 31.39 18.56
N LYS A 27 20.13 30.18 19.09
CA LYS A 27 21.45 29.55 19.23
C LYS A 27 21.57 28.26 18.40
N LEU A 28 21.00 28.26 17.20
CA LEU A 28 20.98 27.09 16.33
C LEU A 28 22.39 26.62 15.95
N SER A 29 23.32 27.53 15.69
CA SER A 29 24.70 27.17 15.31
C SER A 29 25.37 26.36 16.43
N GLU A 30 25.28 26.84 17.67
CA GLU A 30 25.83 26.16 18.84
C GLU A 30 25.15 24.80 19.07
N ILE A 31 23.82 24.73 18.97
CA ILE A 31 23.08 23.46 19.09
C ILE A 31 23.52 22.47 18.00
N SER A 32 23.74 22.94 16.78
CA SER A 32 24.19 22.12 15.64
C SER A 32 25.62 21.62 15.83
N GLN A 33 26.49 22.40 16.46
CA GLN A 33 27.84 21.97 16.85
C GLN A 33 27.79 20.86 17.91
N VAL A 34 26.93 20.97 18.92
CA VAL A 34 26.71 19.90 19.91
C VAL A 34 26.16 18.64 19.23
N ALA A 35 25.14 18.77 18.38
CA ALA A 35 24.57 17.66 17.65
C ALA A 35 25.61 16.95 16.77
N ARG A 36 26.46 17.73 16.08
CA ARG A 36 27.56 17.17 15.28
C ARG A 36 28.54 16.38 16.13
N ALA A 37 29.00 16.97 17.24
CA ALA A 37 29.96 16.35 18.14
C ALA A 37 29.42 15.05 18.75
N VAL A 38 28.11 14.95 19.02
CA VAL A 38 27.52 13.74 19.59
C VAL A 38 27.23 12.70 18.51
N LEU A 39 26.49 13.07 17.45
CA LEU A 39 25.97 12.12 16.47
C LEU A 39 27.05 11.64 15.50
N PHE A 40 27.86 12.54 14.94
CA PHE A 40 28.87 12.16 13.95
C PHE A 40 30.08 11.48 14.61
N GLU A 41 30.46 11.85 15.84
CA GLU A 41 31.48 11.11 16.61
C GLU A 41 31.00 9.67 16.93
N ALA A 42 29.71 9.51 17.26
CA ALA A 42 29.13 8.18 17.46
C ALA A 42 29.12 7.36 16.16
N ALA A 43 28.81 7.98 15.02
CA ALA A 43 28.84 7.34 13.71
C ALA A 43 30.26 6.92 13.30
N GLU A 44 31.25 7.81 13.47
CA GLU A 44 32.66 7.55 13.20
C GLU A 44 33.16 6.36 14.03
N ARG A 45 32.78 6.30 15.30
CA ARG A 45 33.12 5.20 16.22
C ARG A 45 32.18 4.00 16.14
N ARG A 46 31.16 4.04 15.29
CA ARG A 46 30.14 2.99 15.10
C ARG A 46 29.45 2.56 16.41
N ARG A 47 29.12 3.53 17.27
CA ARG A 47 28.44 3.31 18.57
C ARG A 47 26.92 3.39 18.43
N VAL A 48 26.24 2.24 18.53
CA VAL A 48 24.77 2.12 18.38
C VAL A 48 24.03 3.09 19.32
N HIS A 49 24.52 3.22 20.56
CA HIS A 49 24.00 4.18 21.53
C HIS A 49 24.88 5.43 21.52
N TYR A 50 24.40 6.52 20.92
CA TYR A 50 25.07 7.82 20.91
C TYR A 50 24.72 8.68 22.13
N ALA A 51 23.64 8.37 22.85
CA ALA A 51 23.15 9.13 23.98
C ALA A 51 24.18 9.13 25.13
N ASP A 52 24.66 10.32 25.49
CA ASP A 52 25.62 10.52 26.57
C ASP A 52 25.32 11.87 27.26
N ALA A 53 24.50 11.81 28.30
CA ALA A 53 24.08 13.00 29.05
C ALA A 53 25.27 13.80 29.61
N ALA A 54 26.31 13.13 30.11
CA ALA A 54 27.47 13.80 30.69
C ALA A 54 28.27 14.57 29.61
N ARG A 55 28.42 13.98 28.43
CA ARG A 55 29.06 14.64 27.29
C ARG A 55 28.24 15.82 26.79
N VAL A 56 26.91 15.67 26.69
CA VAL A 56 26.01 16.75 26.27
C VAL A 56 26.02 17.90 27.27
N ASP A 57 26.01 17.62 28.57
CA ASP A 57 26.07 18.66 29.61
C ASP A 57 27.38 19.46 29.55
N ALA A 58 28.52 18.79 29.31
CA ALA A 58 29.81 19.46 29.15
C ALA A 58 29.83 20.38 27.91
N LEU A 59 29.33 19.91 26.76
CA LEU A 59 29.23 20.71 25.54
C LEU A 59 28.23 21.86 25.69
N ARG A 60 27.12 21.64 26.39
CA ARG A 60 26.14 22.67 26.72
C ARG A 60 26.79 23.80 27.53
N GLU A 61 27.57 23.47 28.55
CA GLU A 61 28.30 24.45 29.36
C GLU A 61 29.36 25.20 28.54
N GLU A 62 30.12 24.48 27.70
CA GLU A 62 31.12 25.05 26.80
C GLU A 62 30.53 26.10 25.84
N HIS A 63 29.35 25.82 25.28
CA HIS A 63 28.65 26.71 24.36
C HIS A 63 27.69 27.70 25.05
N GLY A 64 27.62 27.72 26.39
CA GLY A 64 26.74 28.62 27.14
C GLY A 64 25.26 28.46 26.78
N LEU A 65 24.81 27.23 26.54
CA LEU A 65 23.44 26.90 26.17
C LEU A 65 22.56 26.71 27.40
N SER A 66 21.43 27.41 27.47
CA SER A 66 20.42 27.17 28.50
C SER A 66 19.46 26.05 28.06
N HIS A 67 18.74 25.46 29.01
CA HIS A 67 17.69 24.50 28.68
C HIS A 67 16.56 25.15 27.86
N GLU A 68 16.25 26.43 28.12
CA GLU A 68 15.20 27.17 27.40
C GLU A 68 15.59 27.46 25.94
N ASP A 69 16.88 27.68 25.68
CA ASP A 69 17.41 27.94 24.32
C ASP A 69 17.16 26.76 23.37
N CYS A 70 16.94 25.57 23.93
CA CYS A 70 16.86 24.30 23.20
C CYS A 70 15.45 23.71 23.17
N ALA A 71 14.44 24.44 23.65
CA ALA A 71 13.07 23.96 23.71
C ALA A 71 12.36 24.10 22.35
N THR A 72 11.79 23.00 21.85
CA THR A 72 10.99 22.98 20.61
C THR A 72 9.62 22.33 20.87
N PRO A 73 8.65 22.47 19.94
CA PRO A 73 7.40 21.71 20.01
C PRO A 73 7.60 20.18 20.01
N PHE A 74 8.75 19.69 19.55
CA PHE A 74 9.09 18.27 19.41
C PHE A 74 9.91 17.73 20.60
N GLY A 75 10.22 18.57 21.60
CA GLY A 75 11.07 18.22 22.74
C GLY A 75 12.23 19.19 22.94
N ASN A 76 13.06 18.91 23.93
CA ASN A 76 14.27 19.68 24.18
C ASN A 76 15.45 19.07 23.40
N ALA A 77 16.08 19.81 22.50
CA ALA A 77 17.13 19.29 21.62
C ALA A 77 18.29 18.63 22.39
N LEU A 78 18.79 19.28 23.45
CA LEU A 78 19.87 18.74 24.27
C LEU A 78 19.41 17.56 25.13
N GLY A 79 18.19 17.64 25.68
CA GLY A 79 17.59 16.53 26.42
C GLY A 79 17.52 15.26 25.57
N VAL A 80 17.08 15.38 24.32
CA VAL A 80 16.98 14.25 23.39
C VAL A 80 18.36 13.74 22.94
N LEU A 81 19.36 14.62 22.74
CA LEU A 81 20.73 14.19 22.44
C LEU A 81 21.36 13.43 23.62
N GLY A 82 21.07 13.84 24.87
CA GLY A 82 21.64 13.24 26.07
C GLY A 82 20.98 11.93 26.49
N ALA A 83 19.66 11.82 26.33
CA ALA A 83 18.89 10.64 26.71
C ALA A 83 18.64 9.66 25.55
N GLY A 84 18.70 10.13 24.31
CA GLY A 84 18.16 9.43 23.14
C GLY A 84 16.65 9.69 22.98
N PRO A 85 16.10 9.49 21.77
CA PRO A 85 14.69 9.75 21.47
C PRO A 85 13.80 8.63 22.00
N GLU A 86 12.78 9.00 22.78
CA GLU A 86 11.82 8.06 23.37
C GLU A 86 10.60 7.82 22.45
N ASP A 87 10.21 8.83 21.66
CA ASP A 87 9.03 8.80 20.81
C ASP A 87 9.30 9.20 19.35
N ALA A 88 8.25 9.20 18.53
CA ALA A 88 8.35 9.54 17.11
C ALA A 88 8.72 11.00 16.88
N SER A 89 8.24 11.92 17.72
CA SER A 89 8.51 13.35 17.62
C SER A 89 9.97 13.65 17.97
N GLU A 90 10.49 13.04 19.03
CA GLU A 90 11.89 13.16 19.43
C GLU A 90 12.82 12.54 18.37
N ARG A 91 12.46 11.40 17.74
CA ARG A 91 13.23 10.85 16.61
C ARG A 91 13.30 11.83 15.43
N THR A 92 12.18 12.46 15.10
CA THR A 92 12.10 13.48 14.05
C THR A 92 12.96 14.70 14.40
N LEU A 93 13.00 15.10 15.67
CA LEU A 93 13.87 16.18 16.18
C LEU A 93 15.36 15.84 16.00
N VAL A 94 15.80 14.63 16.34
CA VAL A 94 17.22 14.24 16.17
C VAL A 94 17.61 14.18 14.69
N ALA A 95 16.75 13.64 13.83
CA ALA A 95 16.96 13.66 12.38
C ALA A 95 17.17 15.10 11.85
N ALA A 96 16.34 16.04 12.31
CA ALA A 96 16.47 17.45 11.96
C ALA A 96 17.75 18.10 12.50
N LEU A 97 18.16 17.76 13.73
CA LEU A 97 19.44 18.20 14.31
C LEU A 97 20.65 17.70 13.50
N ALA A 98 20.63 16.43 13.07
CA ALA A 98 21.68 15.88 12.22
C ALA A 98 21.75 16.58 10.85
N ALA A 99 20.61 16.95 10.28
CA ALA A 99 20.56 17.71 9.03
C ALA A 99 21.12 19.14 9.18
N HIS A 100 20.78 19.86 10.25
CA HIS A 100 21.35 21.18 10.57
C HIS A 100 22.86 21.09 10.86
N ALA A 101 23.30 20.07 11.60
CA ALA A 101 24.71 19.81 11.86
C ALA A 101 25.53 19.60 10.56
N LEU A 102 24.93 18.94 9.57
CA LEU A 102 25.54 18.78 8.25
C LEU A 102 25.59 20.12 7.48
N ALA A 103 24.50 20.90 7.51
CA ALA A 103 24.40 22.18 6.82
C ALA A 103 25.35 23.25 7.38
N GLU A 104 25.56 23.27 8.69
CA GLU A 104 26.47 24.20 9.37
C GLU A 104 27.93 23.96 8.98
N ALA A 105 28.29 22.71 8.67
CA ALA A 105 29.63 22.34 8.28
C ALA A 105 29.63 21.43 7.04
N PRO A 106 29.27 22.00 5.87
CA PRO A 106 29.07 21.22 4.67
C PRO A 106 30.39 20.56 4.25
N PRO A 107 30.36 19.30 3.79
CA PRO A 107 31.52 18.67 3.21
C PRO A 107 31.98 19.45 1.96
N LYS A 108 33.30 19.55 1.78
CA LYS A 108 33.91 20.46 0.78
C LYS A 108 34.39 19.77 -0.49
N ASN A 109 34.41 18.43 -0.51
CA ASN A 109 34.92 17.63 -1.61
C ASN A 109 34.32 16.22 -1.59
N GLY A 110 34.47 15.49 -2.69
CA GLY A 110 33.84 14.16 -2.85
C GLY A 110 34.27 13.11 -1.82
N GLU A 111 35.47 13.23 -1.22
CA GLU A 111 35.88 12.33 -0.13
C GLU A 111 35.15 12.66 1.18
N ALA A 112 35.04 13.95 1.51
CA ALA A 112 34.26 14.43 2.64
C ALA A 112 32.76 14.15 2.46
N ASP A 113 32.24 14.26 1.24
CA ASP A 113 30.85 13.90 0.90
C ASP A 113 30.60 12.42 1.16
N ALA A 114 31.51 11.55 0.70
CA ALA A 114 31.41 10.12 0.90
C ALA A 114 31.51 9.72 2.38
N ALA A 115 32.35 10.39 3.16
CA ALA A 115 32.47 10.16 4.60
C ALA A 115 31.19 10.59 5.33
N ALA A 116 30.71 11.82 5.08
CA ALA A 116 29.49 12.35 5.70
C ALA A 116 28.27 11.49 5.39
N ILE A 117 28.10 11.07 4.13
CA ILE A 117 27.02 10.16 3.74
C ILE A 117 27.16 8.78 4.39
N GLY A 118 28.38 8.26 4.49
CA GLY A 118 28.64 7.00 5.19
C GLY A 118 28.16 7.06 6.65
N ASP A 119 28.40 8.18 7.32
CA ASP A 119 27.98 8.39 8.70
C ASP A 119 26.46 8.56 8.84
N LEU A 120 25.82 9.30 7.92
CA LEU A 120 24.36 9.41 7.89
C LEU A 120 23.66 8.08 7.61
N LEU A 121 24.15 7.29 6.66
CA LEU A 121 23.60 5.96 6.35
C LEU A 121 23.71 5.03 7.56
N TRP A 122 24.84 5.10 8.27
CA TRP A 122 25.04 4.31 9.49
C TRP A 122 24.13 4.76 10.63
N LEU A 123 23.98 6.07 10.86
CA LEU A 123 23.08 6.63 11.86
C LEU A 123 21.63 6.23 11.60
N ALA A 124 21.20 6.28 10.34
CA ALA A 124 19.85 5.89 9.95
C ALA A 124 19.63 4.37 10.13
N ALA A 125 20.61 3.54 9.74
CA ALA A 125 20.50 2.10 9.83
C ALA A 125 20.57 1.55 11.27
N HIS A 126 21.39 2.15 12.13
CA HIS A 126 21.75 1.56 13.45
C HIS A 126 21.32 2.40 14.64
N ALA A 127 21.16 3.71 14.51
CA ALA A 127 20.82 4.62 15.61
C ALA A 127 19.40 5.21 15.50
N SER A 128 18.62 4.82 14.49
CA SER A 128 17.29 5.37 14.20
C SER A 128 17.28 6.90 13.99
N VAL A 129 18.40 7.45 13.50
CA VAL A 129 18.55 8.88 13.19
C VAL A 129 18.65 9.02 11.67
N ASP A 130 17.52 9.27 11.01
CA ASP A 130 17.46 9.38 9.55
C ASP A 130 17.32 10.84 9.08
N ALA A 131 18.46 11.47 8.79
CA ALA A 131 18.52 12.83 8.26
C ALA A 131 18.41 12.89 6.72
N LEU A 132 18.42 11.75 6.02
CA LEU A 132 18.45 11.71 4.55
C LEU A 132 17.25 12.41 3.90
N PRO A 133 16.00 12.29 4.41
CA PRO A 133 14.86 13.01 3.86
C PRO A 133 15.00 14.54 3.88
N LEU A 134 15.90 15.09 4.71
CA LEU A 134 16.12 16.52 4.87
C LEU A 134 17.32 17.05 4.07
N LEU A 135 18.00 16.22 3.27
CA LEU A 135 19.21 16.64 2.54
C LEU A 135 18.95 17.80 1.57
N ASP A 136 17.91 17.72 0.74
CA ASP A 136 17.59 18.80 -0.22
C ASP A 136 17.29 20.12 0.52
N ARG A 137 16.60 20.02 1.67
CA ARG A 137 16.25 21.18 2.50
C ARG A 137 17.48 21.80 3.17
N ALA A 138 18.36 20.96 3.71
CA ALA A 138 19.54 21.37 4.46
C ALA A 138 20.66 21.92 3.56
N MET A 139 20.84 21.33 2.37
CA MET A 139 22.01 21.58 1.53
C MET A 139 21.71 22.41 0.27
N GLY A 140 20.42 22.58 -0.07
CA GLY A 140 20.00 23.30 -1.27
C GLY A 140 20.65 22.72 -2.54
N ASP A 141 21.29 23.59 -3.33
CA ASP A 141 21.93 23.19 -4.60
C ASP A 141 23.06 22.16 -4.41
N SER A 142 23.72 22.17 -3.24
CA SER A 142 24.80 21.23 -2.91
C SER A 142 24.29 19.81 -2.63
N ALA A 143 22.98 19.61 -2.45
CA ALA A 143 22.38 18.29 -2.22
C ALA A 143 22.63 17.33 -3.40
N ALA A 144 22.83 17.86 -4.62
CA ALA A 144 23.06 17.05 -5.79
C ALA A 144 24.31 16.15 -5.69
N GLU A 145 25.41 16.68 -5.13
CA GLU A 145 26.64 15.90 -4.93
C GLU A 145 26.45 14.84 -3.85
N LEU A 146 25.72 15.17 -2.78
CA LEU A 146 25.41 14.24 -1.70
C LEU A 146 24.52 13.08 -2.17
N TRP A 147 23.51 13.33 -3.01
CA TRP A 147 22.70 12.25 -3.58
C TRP A 147 23.52 11.31 -4.50
N ARG A 148 24.50 11.84 -5.23
CA ARG A 148 25.47 11.00 -5.97
C ARG A 148 26.33 10.19 -5.03
N ALA A 149 26.81 10.77 -3.93
CA ALA A 149 27.56 10.07 -2.89
C ALA A 149 26.73 8.96 -2.22
N VAL A 150 25.42 9.16 -1.99
CA VAL A 150 24.50 8.11 -1.53
C VAL A 150 24.43 6.96 -2.54
N ALA A 151 24.22 7.26 -3.82
CA ALA A 151 24.18 6.22 -4.86
C ALA A 151 25.50 5.46 -4.97
N ASP A 152 26.62 6.16 -4.88
CA ASP A 152 27.96 5.57 -4.91
C ASP A 152 28.25 4.70 -3.67
N ALA A 153 27.78 5.11 -2.49
CA ALA A 153 27.86 4.29 -1.28
C ALA A 153 27.07 2.98 -1.45
N VAL A 154 25.81 3.05 -1.87
CA VAL A 154 24.96 1.87 -2.12
C VAL A 154 25.61 0.93 -3.14
N ARG A 155 26.11 1.46 -4.25
CA ARG A 155 26.81 0.68 -5.28
C ARG A 155 28.05 -0.03 -4.77
N ARG A 156 28.88 0.64 -3.96
CA ARG A 156 30.09 0.02 -3.38
C ARG A 156 29.73 -1.09 -2.40
N ILE A 157 28.67 -0.91 -1.62
CA ILE A 157 28.16 -1.92 -0.68
C ILE A 157 27.63 -3.15 -1.44
N ASP A 158 26.79 -2.95 -2.45
CA ASP A 158 26.25 -4.02 -3.31
C ASP A 158 27.37 -4.83 -3.99
N ALA A 159 28.44 -4.15 -4.42
CA ALA A 159 29.63 -4.79 -4.99
C ALA A 159 30.56 -5.45 -3.94
N GLY A 160 30.22 -5.41 -2.65
CA GLY A 160 31.05 -5.96 -1.57
C GLY A 160 32.40 -5.23 -1.37
N LYS A 161 32.52 -3.98 -1.81
CA LYS A 161 33.78 -3.21 -1.80
C LYS A 161 34.00 -2.40 -0.53
N THR A 162 33.04 -2.34 0.39
CA THR A 162 33.16 -1.56 1.62
C THR A 162 32.97 -2.44 2.85
N PRO A 163 34.04 -2.80 3.58
CA PRO A 163 33.95 -3.74 4.69
C PRO A 163 33.22 -3.16 5.93
N SER A 164 33.12 -1.84 6.04
CA SER A 164 32.49 -1.16 7.18
C SER A 164 30.98 -0.99 7.06
N PHE A 165 30.39 -1.21 5.88
CA PHE A 165 28.98 -1.02 5.63
C PHE A 165 28.34 -2.33 5.16
N GLY A 166 27.14 -2.60 5.66
CA GLY A 166 26.38 -3.79 5.32
C GLY A 166 25.17 -3.50 4.45
N ARG A 167 24.36 -4.54 4.29
CA ARG A 167 23.13 -4.50 3.50
C ARG A 167 22.09 -3.50 4.06
N ALA A 168 22.11 -3.25 5.37
CA ALA A 168 21.17 -2.34 6.01
C ALA A 168 21.34 -0.90 5.50
N GLU A 169 22.58 -0.42 5.44
CA GLU A 169 22.94 0.90 4.93
C GLU A 169 22.61 1.03 3.44
N ALA A 170 22.83 -0.03 2.64
CA ALA A 170 22.44 -0.04 1.24
C ALA A 170 20.91 0.07 1.07
N LEU A 171 20.13 -0.62 1.89
CA LEU A 171 18.66 -0.55 1.86
C LEU A 171 18.15 0.82 2.26
N VAL A 172 18.72 1.43 3.31
CA VAL A 172 18.40 2.79 3.73
C VAL A 172 18.72 3.80 2.62
N GLY A 173 19.92 3.73 2.05
CA GLY A 173 20.32 4.63 0.96
C GLY A 173 19.45 4.48 -0.29
N ALA A 174 19.10 3.25 -0.66
CA ALA A 174 18.19 2.98 -1.77
C ALA A 174 16.77 3.50 -1.50
N ALA A 175 16.25 3.33 -0.28
CA ALA A 175 14.94 3.83 0.11
C ALA A 175 14.90 5.37 0.13
N ALA A 176 15.93 6.02 0.67
CA ALA A 176 16.06 7.47 0.69
C ALA A 176 16.12 8.05 -0.73
N LEU A 177 16.95 7.48 -1.62
CA LEU A 177 16.98 7.86 -3.03
C LEU A 177 15.61 7.66 -3.70
N ALA A 178 14.93 6.56 -3.37
CA ALA A 178 13.64 6.26 -3.97
C ALA A 178 12.55 7.25 -3.57
N ASP A 179 12.51 7.65 -2.30
CA ASP A 179 11.55 8.63 -1.83
C ASP A 179 11.88 10.04 -2.35
N ALA A 180 13.13 10.48 -2.20
CA ALA A 180 13.59 11.79 -2.65
C ALA A 180 13.48 11.98 -4.18
N SER A 181 13.51 10.91 -4.97
CA SER A 181 13.32 11.00 -6.43
C SER A 181 11.98 11.61 -6.87
N ARG A 182 10.98 11.65 -5.98
CA ARG A 182 9.67 12.25 -6.23
C ARG A 182 9.77 13.77 -6.30
N THR A 183 10.61 14.37 -5.45
CA THR A 183 10.72 15.82 -5.28
C THR A 183 12.02 16.38 -5.85
N SER A 184 13.13 15.63 -5.80
CA SER A 184 14.46 16.06 -6.22
C SER A 184 14.90 15.43 -7.54
N ALA A 185 15.21 16.29 -8.53
CA ALA A 185 15.71 15.86 -9.83
C ALA A 185 17.10 15.19 -9.72
N ALA A 186 17.93 15.64 -8.79
CA ALA A 186 19.25 15.06 -8.55
C ALA A 186 19.15 13.65 -7.96
N ALA A 187 18.30 13.45 -6.94
CA ALA A 187 18.03 12.14 -6.38
C ALA A 187 17.45 11.18 -7.44
N ARG A 188 16.53 11.66 -8.29
CA ARG A 188 15.96 10.87 -9.40
C ARG A 188 17.02 10.42 -10.41
N ALA A 189 17.93 11.32 -10.78
CA ALA A 189 19.04 10.98 -11.69
C ALA A 189 19.97 9.94 -11.07
N ALA A 190 20.34 10.12 -9.80
CA ALA A 190 21.18 9.18 -9.05
C ALA A 190 20.52 7.80 -8.89
N ALA A 191 19.23 7.76 -8.54
CA ALA A 191 18.45 6.53 -8.42
C ALA A 191 18.33 5.78 -9.76
N LYS A 192 18.09 6.49 -10.87
CA LYS A 192 18.02 5.89 -12.22
C LYS A 192 19.36 5.28 -12.64
N GLN A 193 20.46 6.00 -12.39
CA GLN A 193 21.80 5.50 -12.69
C GLN A 193 22.12 4.25 -11.85
N LEU A 194 21.80 4.29 -10.56
CA LEU A 194 22.04 3.18 -9.64
C LEU A 194 21.21 1.93 -10.00
N GLY A 195 19.93 2.11 -10.36
CA GLY A 195 19.02 1.01 -10.69
C GLY A 195 19.49 0.12 -11.86
N GLY A 196 20.31 0.64 -12.77
CA GLY A 196 20.93 -0.14 -13.85
C GLY A 196 22.24 -0.85 -13.47
N GLN A 197 22.77 -0.63 -12.26
CA GLN A 197 24.09 -1.12 -11.83
C GLN A 197 24.02 -2.10 -10.65
N VAL A 198 22.90 -2.12 -9.93
CA VAL A 198 22.73 -2.93 -8.72
C VAL A 198 22.45 -4.40 -9.04
N SER A 199 23.10 -5.30 -8.32
CA SER A 199 22.97 -6.75 -8.43
C SER A 199 21.99 -7.35 -7.41
N ASP A 200 21.83 -6.76 -6.22
CA ASP A 200 20.85 -7.23 -5.22
C ASP A 200 19.40 -6.99 -5.71
N PRO A 201 18.57 -8.05 -5.84
CA PRO A 201 17.19 -7.93 -6.31
C PRO A 201 16.29 -7.11 -5.38
N LEU A 202 16.58 -7.03 -4.08
CA LEU A 202 15.81 -6.17 -3.16
C LEU A 202 16.11 -4.70 -3.41
N LEU A 203 17.39 -4.34 -3.55
CA LEU A 203 17.79 -2.96 -3.88
C LEU A 203 17.22 -2.55 -5.24
N ALA A 204 17.30 -3.42 -6.25
CA ALA A 204 16.69 -3.20 -7.55
C ALA A 204 15.16 -3.00 -7.45
N ARG A 205 14.47 -3.72 -6.57
CA ARG A 205 13.03 -3.55 -6.34
C ARG A 205 12.68 -2.22 -5.66
N VAL A 206 13.47 -1.80 -4.67
CA VAL A 206 13.28 -0.51 -3.98
C VAL A 206 13.48 0.64 -4.96
N LEU A 207 14.56 0.59 -5.76
CA LEU A 207 14.87 1.60 -6.77
C LEU A 207 13.93 1.55 -7.99
N GLY A 208 13.39 0.37 -8.33
CA GLY A 208 12.46 0.19 -9.45
C GLY A 208 11.15 0.96 -9.29
N GLY A 209 10.77 1.30 -8.05
CA GLY A 209 9.67 2.23 -7.77
C GLY A 209 9.91 3.65 -8.30
N VAL A 210 11.17 4.05 -8.52
CA VAL A 210 11.57 5.36 -9.06
C VAL A 210 11.43 5.43 -10.56
N THR A 211 11.75 4.33 -11.25
CA THR A 211 11.60 4.23 -12.71
C THR A 211 10.14 4.13 -13.13
N ALA A 212 9.26 3.71 -12.22
CA ALA A 212 7.83 4.00 -12.32
C ALA A 212 7.63 5.49 -12.02
N VAL A 213 8.05 6.34 -12.98
CA VAL A 213 7.59 7.73 -13.05
C VAL A 213 6.08 7.68 -12.78
N PRO A 214 5.53 8.40 -11.79
CA PRO A 214 4.09 8.55 -11.70
C PRO A 214 3.67 9.12 -13.04
N ALA A 215 3.06 8.27 -13.87
CA ALA A 215 2.61 8.68 -15.19
C ALA A 215 1.77 9.94 -14.96
N PRO A 216 2.02 11.03 -15.70
CA PRO A 216 1.25 12.24 -15.54
C PRO A 216 -0.24 11.85 -15.54
N GLU A 217 -1.04 12.47 -14.67
CA GLU A 217 -2.45 12.14 -14.36
C GLU A 217 -3.44 12.12 -15.57
N GLY A 218 -2.95 12.07 -16.81
CA GLY A 218 -3.72 11.87 -18.03
C GLY A 218 -3.06 10.99 -19.10
N ALA A 219 -1.97 10.27 -18.81
CA ALA A 219 -1.28 9.39 -19.76
C ALA A 219 -1.25 7.91 -19.33
N ASP A 220 -2.26 7.47 -18.58
CA ASP A 220 -2.47 6.05 -18.31
C ASP A 220 -3.13 5.44 -19.56
N ASP A 221 -2.31 5.03 -20.54
CA ASP A 221 -2.71 4.19 -21.69
C ASP A 221 -3.20 2.78 -21.26
N GLY A 222 -3.40 2.58 -19.95
CA GLY A 222 -3.95 1.37 -19.38
C GLY A 222 -5.45 1.20 -19.68
N GLN A 223 -5.87 -0.04 -19.87
CA GLN A 223 -7.29 -0.36 -20.03
C GLN A 223 -7.99 -0.28 -18.67
N ARG A 224 -8.91 0.67 -18.55
CA ARG A 224 -9.72 0.90 -17.35
C ARG A 224 -10.97 0.01 -17.36
N LEU A 225 -11.08 -0.84 -16.35
CA LEU A 225 -12.24 -1.67 -16.07
C LEU A 225 -12.96 -1.13 -14.84
N GLU A 226 -14.24 -0.85 -14.98
CA GLU A 226 -15.10 -0.45 -13.87
C GLU A 226 -16.02 -1.61 -13.50
N GLY A 227 -16.21 -1.81 -12.20
CA GLY A 227 -17.08 -2.87 -11.70
C GLY A 227 -17.26 -2.83 -10.18
N GLU A 228 -17.71 -3.93 -9.61
CA GLU A 228 -17.81 -4.10 -8.16
C GLU A 228 -16.80 -5.16 -7.68
N LEU A 229 -16.09 -4.87 -6.59
CA LEU A 229 -15.22 -5.83 -5.94
C LEU A 229 -16.06 -6.91 -5.25
N GLU A 230 -15.82 -8.17 -5.60
CA GLU A 230 -16.47 -9.32 -4.99
C GLU A 230 -15.46 -10.30 -4.41
N ALA A 231 -15.90 -11.14 -3.47
CA ALA A 231 -15.08 -12.25 -3.01
C ALA A 231 -14.74 -13.18 -4.18
N THR A 232 -13.46 -13.58 -4.25
CA THR A 232 -12.96 -14.62 -5.15
C THR A 232 -13.83 -15.87 -5.01
N PRO A 233 -14.21 -16.53 -6.13
CA PRO A 233 -15.01 -17.74 -6.04
C PRO A 233 -14.29 -18.78 -5.19
N ARG A 234 -15.05 -19.43 -4.32
CA ARG A 234 -14.54 -20.51 -3.47
C ARG A 234 -14.34 -21.76 -4.32
N GLY A 235 -13.39 -22.61 -3.95
CA GLY A 235 -13.21 -23.91 -4.58
C GLY A 235 -14.48 -24.77 -4.49
N PRO A 236 -14.63 -25.80 -5.34
CA PRO A 236 -15.82 -26.64 -5.40
C PRO A 236 -16.12 -27.32 -4.06
N VAL A 237 -15.10 -27.85 -3.39
CA VAL A 237 -15.24 -28.53 -2.08
C VAL A 237 -15.81 -27.59 -1.01
N ALA A 238 -15.24 -26.39 -0.88
CA ALA A 238 -15.71 -25.39 0.08
C ALA A 238 -17.14 -24.93 -0.24
N THR A 239 -17.46 -24.80 -1.52
CA THR A 239 -18.82 -24.44 -1.97
C THR A 239 -19.82 -25.52 -1.61
N THR A 240 -19.51 -26.80 -1.85
CA THR A 240 -20.37 -27.93 -1.48
C THR A 240 -20.55 -28.03 0.02
N ALA A 241 -19.49 -27.92 0.82
CA ALA A 241 -19.59 -27.94 2.28
C ALA A 241 -20.46 -26.79 2.82
N LEU A 242 -20.29 -25.57 2.30
CA LEU A 242 -21.11 -24.42 2.68
C LEU A 242 -22.56 -24.54 2.20
N ALA A 243 -22.80 -25.20 1.06
CA ALA A 243 -24.14 -25.47 0.58
C ALA A 243 -24.85 -26.51 1.45
N LEU A 244 -24.19 -27.62 1.78
CA LEU A 244 -24.74 -28.68 2.64
C LEU A 244 -25.04 -28.18 4.06
N THR A 245 -24.23 -27.28 4.60
CA THR A 245 -24.46 -26.66 5.91
C THR A 245 -25.51 -25.55 5.90
N GLY A 246 -26.04 -25.17 4.73
CA GLY A 246 -26.97 -24.04 4.58
C GLY A 246 -26.34 -22.65 4.75
N LEU A 247 -25.06 -22.57 5.13
CA LEU A 247 -24.34 -21.30 5.33
C LEU A 247 -24.23 -20.48 4.05
N LEU A 248 -24.15 -21.13 2.88
CA LEU A 248 -24.13 -20.43 1.60
C LEU A 248 -25.41 -19.62 1.37
N PHE A 249 -26.56 -20.17 1.77
CA PHE A 249 -27.85 -19.47 1.71
C PHE A 249 -27.88 -18.30 2.70
N ALA A 250 -27.44 -18.52 3.95
CA ALA A 250 -27.35 -17.47 4.95
C ALA A 250 -26.49 -16.29 4.48
N PHE A 251 -25.33 -16.54 3.87
CA PHE A 251 -24.48 -15.49 3.29
C PHE A 251 -25.13 -14.80 2.10
N GLY A 252 -25.86 -15.53 1.26
CA GLY A 252 -26.64 -14.98 0.15
C GLY A 252 -27.69 -13.99 0.65
N VAL A 253 -28.48 -14.39 1.64
CA VAL A 253 -29.51 -13.54 2.27
C VAL A 253 -28.87 -12.33 2.95
N ALA A 254 -27.83 -12.53 3.77
CA ALA A 254 -27.13 -11.44 4.45
C ALA A 254 -26.58 -10.40 3.45
N ARG A 255 -26.03 -10.87 2.32
CA ARG A 255 -25.56 -9.98 1.26
C ARG A 255 -26.69 -9.25 0.55
N LEU A 256 -27.81 -9.93 0.28
CA LEU A 256 -29.00 -9.34 -0.31
C LEU A 256 -29.53 -8.21 0.58
N VAL A 257 -29.67 -8.49 1.88
CA VAL A 257 -30.08 -7.52 2.90
C VAL A 257 -29.07 -6.36 2.97
N GLY A 258 -27.77 -6.63 3.01
CA GLY A 258 -26.76 -5.57 3.00
C GLY A 258 -26.85 -4.66 1.76
N ARG A 259 -27.12 -5.24 0.57
CA ARG A 259 -27.25 -4.47 -0.67
C ARG A 259 -28.51 -3.62 -0.70
N PHE A 260 -29.65 -4.15 -0.25
CA PHE A 260 -30.94 -3.45 -0.33
C PHE A 260 -31.23 -2.55 0.87
N ALA A 261 -30.97 -3.02 2.10
CA ALA A 261 -31.25 -2.26 3.31
C ALA A 261 -30.17 -1.23 3.63
N LEU A 262 -28.89 -1.56 3.41
CA LEU A 262 -27.76 -0.70 3.78
C LEU A 262 -27.11 0.01 2.59
N SER A 263 -27.61 -0.18 1.37
CA SER A 263 -26.96 0.29 0.14
C SER A 263 -25.46 -0.07 0.09
N TYR A 264 -25.10 -1.24 0.63
CA TYR A 264 -23.70 -1.67 0.68
C TYR A 264 -23.18 -1.97 -0.73
N ARG A 265 -22.20 -1.19 -1.18
CA ARG A 265 -21.54 -1.35 -2.48
C ARG A 265 -20.04 -1.27 -2.33
N ARG A 266 -19.31 -2.00 -3.19
CA ARG A 266 -17.85 -1.91 -3.26
C ARG A 266 -17.42 -1.59 -4.70
N PRO A 267 -17.68 -0.38 -5.22
CA PRO A 267 -17.17 0.00 -6.53
C PRO A 267 -15.65 -0.19 -6.57
N ALA A 268 -15.18 -0.77 -7.66
CA ALA A 268 -13.78 -0.97 -7.93
C ALA A 268 -13.46 -0.50 -9.34
N GLU A 269 -12.34 0.20 -9.44
CA GLU A 269 -11.71 0.59 -10.67
C GLU A 269 -10.41 -0.20 -10.80
N VAL A 270 -10.24 -0.86 -11.94
CA VAL A 270 -9.04 -1.62 -12.26
C VAL A 270 -8.40 -0.98 -13.47
N VAL A 271 -7.17 -0.51 -13.32
CA VAL A 271 -6.35 -0.04 -14.42
C VAL A 271 -5.33 -1.13 -14.74
N VAL A 272 -5.43 -1.67 -15.95
CA VAL A 272 -4.53 -2.71 -16.43
C VAL A 272 -3.48 -2.07 -17.32
N THR A 273 -2.22 -2.15 -16.90
CA THR A 273 -1.06 -1.63 -17.62
C THR A 273 -0.14 -2.77 -18.04
N PRO A 274 0.83 -2.54 -18.94
CA PRO A 274 1.84 -3.55 -19.25
C PRO A 274 2.67 -3.98 -18.02
N GLY A 275 2.82 -3.10 -17.03
CA GLY A 275 3.58 -3.37 -15.80
C GLY A 275 2.82 -4.14 -14.73
N GLY A 276 1.49 -4.19 -14.80
CA GLY A 276 0.67 -4.85 -13.78
C GLY A 276 -0.79 -4.42 -13.76
N VAL A 277 -1.44 -4.67 -12.63
CA VAL A 277 -2.85 -4.39 -12.41
C VAL A 277 -2.97 -3.53 -11.15
N LYS A 278 -3.47 -2.30 -11.32
CA LYS A 278 -3.80 -1.39 -10.23
C LYS A 278 -5.28 -1.48 -9.93
N VAL A 279 -5.63 -1.71 -8.66
CA VAL A 279 -7.01 -1.88 -8.22
C VAL A 279 -7.29 -0.83 -7.15
N SER A 280 -8.15 0.13 -7.44
CA SER A 280 -8.70 1.06 -6.46
C SER A 280 -10.11 0.61 -6.12
N SER A 281 -10.41 0.45 -4.83
CA SER A 281 -11.74 0.06 -4.38
C SER A 281 -12.22 0.93 -3.24
N LYS A 282 -13.49 1.31 -3.30
CA LYS A 282 -14.16 2.10 -2.25
C LYS A 282 -15.28 1.25 -1.68
N THR A 283 -15.35 1.14 -0.36
CA THR A 283 -16.46 0.47 0.34
C THR A 283 -17.46 1.53 0.76
N LEU A 284 -18.64 1.51 0.14
CA LEU A 284 -19.74 2.43 0.39
C LEU A 284 -20.79 1.76 1.27
N LEU A 285 -21.28 2.49 2.27
CA LEU A 285 -22.45 2.12 3.09
C LEU A 285 -23.35 3.34 3.17
N LEU A 286 -24.63 3.20 2.81
CA LEU A 286 -25.59 4.32 2.76
C LEU A 286 -25.06 5.52 1.94
N GLY A 287 -24.32 5.25 0.87
CA GLY A 287 -23.71 6.26 -0.01
C GLY A 287 -22.45 6.94 0.54
N ARG A 288 -21.99 6.61 1.74
CA ARG A 288 -20.75 7.17 2.34
C ARG A 288 -19.58 6.19 2.22
N THR A 289 -18.39 6.72 1.93
CA THR A 289 -17.14 5.93 1.89
C THR A 289 -16.70 5.60 3.31
N ILE A 290 -16.72 4.32 3.66
CA ILE A 290 -16.21 3.81 4.95
C ILE A 290 -14.73 3.49 4.84
N ARG A 291 -14.31 2.96 3.69
CA ARG A 291 -12.96 2.45 3.49
C ARG A 291 -12.56 2.59 2.04
N GLU A 292 -11.37 3.14 1.82
CA GLU A 292 -10.72 3.17 0.52
C GLU A 292 -9.50 2.25 0.60
N GLU A 293 -9.32 1.42 -0.42
CA GLU A 293 -8.19 0.51 -0.51
C GLU A 293 -7.63 0.55 -1.93
N GLU A 294 -6.32 0.73 -2.04
CA GLU A 294 -5.58 0.69 -3.29
C GLU A 294 -4.56 -0.45 -3.24
N PHE A 295 -4.54 -1.29 -4.27
CA PHE A 295 -3.62 -2.41 -4.36
C PHE A 295 -2.99 -2.44 -5.75
N HIS A 296 -1.68 -2.70 -5.79
CA HIS A 296 -0.94 -2.87 -7.03
C HIS A 296 -0.40 -4.30 -7.14
N ILE A 297 -0.82 -5.03 -8.18
CA ILE A 297 -0.36 -6.37 -8.51
C ILE A 297 0.60 -6.24 -9.69
N THR A 298 1.90 -6.34 -9.42
CA THR A 298 2.92 -6.33 -10.49
C THR A 298 2.76 -7.53 -11.42
N HIS A 299 3.11 -7.38 -12.69
CA HIS A 299 3.05 -8.46 -13.69
C HIS A 299 3.80 -9.72 -13.22
N ALA A 300 4.99 -9.56 -12.64
CA ALA A 300 5.79 -10.65 -12.07
C ALA A 300 5.09 -11.41 -10.93
N SER A 301 4.20 -10.74 -10.19
CA SER A 301 3.41 -11.36 -9.13
C SER A 301 2.08 -11.93 -9.62
N LEU A 302 1.66 -11.67 -10.85
CA LEU A 302 0.35 -12.09 -11.35
C LEU A 302 0.42 -13.53 -11.87
N ARG A 303 -0.08 -14.48 -11.08
CA ARG A 303 -0.06 -15.91 -11.44
C ARG A 303 -1.10 -16.25 -12.50
N ARG A 304 -2.28 -15.64 -12.42
CA ARG A 304 -3.40 -15.92 -13.33
C ARG A 304 -4.33 -14.72 -13.43
N ALA A 305 -4.67 -14.35 -14.65
CA ALA A 305 -5.74 -13.41 -14.95
C ALA A 305 -6.75 -14.09 -15.87
N THR A 306 -7.99 -14.27 -15.41
CA THR A 306 -9.02 -14.97 -16.19
C THR A 306 -10.35 -14.26 -16.14
N ARG A 307 -10.98 -14.15 -17.32
CA ARG A 307 -12.38 -13.78 -17.45
C ARG A 307 -13.24 -15.02 -17.23
N GLU A 308 -14.19 -14.92 -16.32
CA GLU A 308 -15.27 -15.89 -16.15
C GLU A 308 -16.60 -15.25 -16.54
N VAL A 309 -17.35 -15.93 -17.40
CA VAL A 309 -18.72 -15.54 -17.71
C VAL A 309 -19.57 -15.88 -16.49
N ARG A 310 -20.31 -14.88 -15.97
CA ARG A 310 -21.07 -15.02 -14.74
C ARG A 310 -22.22 -16.02 -14.96
N TYR A 311 -22.14 -17.16 -14.26
CA TYR A 311 -23.12 -18.24 -14.26
C TYR A 311 -23.55 -18.78 -15.64
N PRO A 312 -22.68 -19.50 -16.36
CA PRO A 312 -23.07 -20.12 -17.63
C PRO A 312 -24.26 -21.09 -17.49
N ARG A 313 -24.55 -21.54 -16.26
CA ARG A 313 -25.61 -22.51 -15.93
C ARG A 313 -26.64 -22.00 -14.91
N ALA A 314 -26.64 -20.72 -14.50
CA ALA A 314 -27.65 -20.26 -13.52
C ALA A 314 -29.07 -20.42 -14.07
N GLY A 315 -29.30 -20.04 -15.34
CA GLY A 315 -30.60 -20.24 -15.99
C GLY A 315 -31.06 -21.69 -15.87
N LEU A 316 -30.18 -22.64 -16.20
CA LEU A 316 -30.45 -24.08 -16.07
C LEU A 316 -30.83 -24.49 -14.65
N TYR A 317 -30.09 -24.06 -13.62
CA TYR A 317 -30.38 -24.45 -12.24
C TYR A 317 -31.63 -23.78 -11.67
N THR A 318 -31.84 -22.50 -11.97
CA THR A 318 -33.06 -21.80 -11.60
C THR A 318 -34.27 -22.43 -12.27
N GLY A 319 -34.11 -22.84 -13.52
CA GLY A 319 -35.07 -23.60 -14.28
C GLY A 319 -35.43 -24.95 -13.66
N LEU A 320 -34.42 -25.77 -13.40
CA LEU A 320 -34.58 -27.06 -12.72
C LEU A 320 -35.25 -26.92 -11.34
N LEU A 321 -34.91 -25.88 -10.58
CA LEU A 321 -35.54 -25.62 -9.29
C LEU A 321 -37.01 -25.23 -9.44
N ALA A 322 -37.33 -24.32 -10.38
CA ALA A 322 -38.71 -23.92 -10.67
C ALA A 322 -39.55 -25.12 -11.13
N LEU A 323 -38.98 -25.96 -12.00
CA LEU A 323 -39.60 -27.20 -12.47
C LEU A 323 -39.82 -28.19 -11.31
N ALA A 324 -38.82 -28.40 -10.45
CA ALA A 324 -38.92 -29.32 -9.32
C ALA A 324 -39.99 -28.88 -8.30
N VAL A 325 -39.99 -27.60 -7.93
CA VAL A 325 -40.99 -27.04 -7.00
C VAL A 325 -42.40 -27.07 -7.60
N GLY A 326 -42.52 -26.64 -8.87
CA GLY A 326 -43.80 -26.67 -9.59
C GLY A 326 -44.35 -28.10 -9.76
N SER A 327 -43.48 -29.07 -10.05
CA SER A 327 -43.85 -30.48 -10.18
C SER A 327 -44.25 -31.09 -8.83
N TYR A 328 -43.52 -30.79 -7.76
CA TYR A 328 -43.82 -31.30 -6.42
C TYR A 328 -45.18 -30.80 -5.92
N LEU A 329 -45.40 -29.48 -5.93
CA LEU A 329 -46.66 -28.87 -5.50
C LEU A 329 -47.83 -29.22 -6.41
N GLY A 330 -47.60 -29.25 -7.72
CA GLY A 330 -48.61 -29.60 -8.71
C GLY A 330 -49.06 -31.05 -8.59
N LEU A 331 -48.13 -31.98 -8.41
CA LEU A 331 -48.44 -33.40 -8.24
C LEU A 331 -49.11 -33.69 -6.90
N SER A 332 -48.72 -33.04 -5.80
CA SER A 332 -49.40 -33.21 -4.51
C SER A 332 -50.86 -32.77 -4.58
N LEU A 333 -51.12 -31.59 -5.15
CA LEU A 333 -52.48 -31.07 -5.34
C LEU A 333 -53.30 -31.95 -6.30
N PHE A 334 -52.67 -32.46 -7.35
CA PHE A 334 -53.32 -33.37 -8.28
C PHE A 334 -53.73 -34.69 -7.62
N VAL A 335 -52.83 -35.32 -6.86
CA VAL A 335 -53.12 -36.57 -6.13
C VAL A 335 -54.23 -36.35 -5.10
N ASP A 336 -54.19 -35.24 -4.36
CA ASP A 336 -55.26 -34.88 -3.43
C ASP A 336 -56.59 -34.63 -4.14
N GLY A 337 -56.57 -34.02 -5.33
CA GLY A 337 -57.74 -33.84 -6.18
C GLY A 337 -58.35 -35.16 -6.67
N VAL A 338 -57.52 -36.13 -7.07
CA VAL A 338 -57.98 -37.48 -7.44
C VAL A 338 -58.65 -38.15 -6.24
N ARG A 339 -58.00 -38.12 -5.07
CA ARG A 339 -58.52 -38.73 -3.83
C ARG A 339 -59.83 -38.09 -3.37
N ALA A 340 -59.96 -36.78 -3.52
CA ALA A 340 -61.16 -36.03 -3.15
C ALA A 340 -62.25 -36.04 -4.25
N ALA A 341 -62.01 -36.67 -5.40
CA ALA A 341 -62.87 -36.61 -6.59
C ALA A 341 -63.27 -35.17 -6.99
N SER A 342 -62.34 -34.22 -6.83
CA SER A 342 -62.59 -32.78 -7.00
C SER A 342 -61.93 -32.26 -8.29
N PRO A 343 -62.71 -31.92 -9.34
CA PRO A 343 -62.18 -31.40 -10.60
C PRO A 343 -61.40 -30.09 -10.45
N SER A 344 -61.76 -29.26 -9.46
CA SER A 344 -61.09 -27.97 -9.24
C SER A 344 -59.67 -28.16 -8.71
N LEU A 345 -59.43 -29.15 -7.83
CA LEU A 345 -58.09 -29.47 -7.34
C LEU A 345 -57.19 -30.05 -8.44
N LEU A 346 -57.75 -30.88 -9.32
CA LEU A 346 -57.03 -31.41 -10.49
C LEU A 346 -56.56 -30.29 -11.42
N LEU A 347 -57.46 -29.36 -11.78
CA LEU A 347 -57.13 -28.21 -12.63
C LEU A 347 -56.11 -27.29 -11.95
N THR A 348 -56.23 -27.07 -10.65
CA THR A 348 -55.28 -26.25 -9.89
C THR A 348 -53.90 -26.90 -9.87
N GLY A 349 -53.80 -28.21 -9.61
CA GLY A 349 -52.53 -28.95 -9.65
C GLY A 349 -51.86 -28.88 -11.03
N LEU A 350 -52.63 -29.08 -12.11
CA LEU A 350 -52.13 -28.95 -13.48
C LEU A 350 -51.64 -27.52 -13.80
N ALA A 351 -52.36 -26.51 -13.32
CA ALA A 351 -51.97 -25.11 -13.47
C ALA A 351 -50.65 -24.79 -12.76
N PHE A 352 -50.40 -25.35 -11.57
CA PHE A 352 -49.11 -25.18 -10.87
C PHE A 352 -47.95 -25.84 -11.63
N VAL A 353 -48.15 -27.02 -12.23
CA VAL A 353 -47.13 -27.65 -13.08
C VAL A 353 -46.83 -26.77 -14.30
N ALA A 354 -47.88 -26.32 -15.01
CA ALA A 354 -47.73 -25.46 -16.18
C ALA A 354 -47.05 -24.13 -15.83
N ALA A 355 -47.37 -23.54 -14.67
CA ALA A 355 -46.72 -22.34 -14.17
C ALA A 355 -45.24 -22.57 -13.84
N GLY A 356 -44.88 -23.72 -13.26
CA GLY A 356 -43.49 -24.10 -13.01
C GLY A 356 -42.67 -24.19 -14.31
N ILE A 357 -43.22 -24.81 -15.35
CA ILE A 357 -42.59 -24.90 -16.68
C ILE A 357 -42.46 -23.52 -17.33
N GLY A 358 -43.53 -22.71 -17.27
CA GLY A 358 -43.49 -21.34 -17.80
C GLY A 358 -42.49 -20.45 -17.09
N LEU A 359 -42.38 -20.58 -15.77
CA LEU A 359 -41.42 -19.84 -14.95
C LEU A 359 -39.98 -20.28 -15.24
N ASP A 360 -39.72 -21.58 -15.41
CA ASP A 360 -38.42 -22.08 -15.88
C ASP A 360 -38.05 -21.42 -17.21
N PHE A 361 -38.93 -21.49 -18.21
CA PHE A 361 -38.66 -20.93 -19.54
C PHE A 361 -38.42 -19.41 -19.49
N ALA A 362 -39.22 -18.68 -18.70
CA ALA A 362 -39.09 -17.25 -18.53
C ALA A 362 -37.77 -16.87 -17.82
N LEU A 363 -37.43 -17.56 -16.73
CA LEU A 363 -36.20 -17.31 -15.99
C LEU A 363 -34.97 -17.69 -16.84
N SER A 364 -35.00 -18.83 -17.52
CA SER A 364 -33.96 -19.26 -18.44
C SER A 364 -33.74 -18.27 -19.59
N SER A 365 -34.80 -17.67 -20.14
CA SER A 365 -34.72 -16.71 -21.25
C SER A 365 -34.30 -15.30 -20.80
N ILE A 366 -34.87 -14.80 -19.69
CA ILE A 366 -34.64 -13.44 -19.19
C ILE A 366 -33.28 -13.33 -18.48
N LEU A 367 -32.88 -14.34 -17.69
CA LEU A 367 -31.55 -14.35 -17.08
C LEU A 367 -30.44 -14.55 -18.12
N SER A 368 -30.72 -15.25 -19.23
CA SER A 368 -29.82 -15.28 -20.38
C SER A 368 -29.69 -13.92 -21.07
N GLY A 369 -30.66 -13.01 -20.90
CA GLY A 369 -30.63 -11.64 -21.43
C GLY A 369 -29.69 -10.70 -20.67
N ALA A 370 -29.30 -11.01 -19.43
CA ALA A 370 -28.27 -10.27 -18.67
C ALA A 370 -26.83 -10.51 -19.18
N ARG A 371 -26.69 -11.00 -20.43
CA ARG A 371 -25.50 -11.52 -21.12
C ARG A 371 -24.35 -10.54 -21.35
N GLY A 372 -24.43 -9.31 -20.87
CA GLY A 372 -23.45 -8.27 -21.17
C GLY A 372 -22.36 -8.07 -20.13
N ARG A 373 -22.34 -8.84 -19.03
CA ARG A 373 -21.40 -8.59 -17.92
C ARG A 373 -20.64 -9.83 -17.52
N CYS A 374 -19.34 -9.66 -17.33
CA CYS A 374 -18.42 -10.72 -16.95
C CYS A 374 -17.80 -10.43 -15.59
N ARG A 375 -17.07 -11.43 -15.10
CA ARG A 375 -16.21 -11.34 -13.93
C ARG A 375 -14.77 -11.47 -14.40
N VAL A 376 -13.89 -10.61 -13.91
CA VAL A 376 -12.45 -10.71 -14.14
C VAL A 376 -11.77 -11.01 -12.81
N GLN A 377 -10.94 -12.05 -12.80
CA GLN A 377 -10.18 -12.46 -11.63
C GLN A 377 -8.70 -12.26 -11.85
N PHE A 378 -8.05 -11.63 -10.88
CA PHE A 378 -6.61 -11.43 -10.80
C PHE A 378 -6.09 -12.17 -9.58
N LEU A 379 -5.30 -13.22 -9.80
CA LEU A 379 -4.73 -14.06 -8.76
C LEU A 379 -3.22 -13.78 -8.65
N PRO A 380 -2.76 -13.10 -7.59
CA PRO A 380 -1.34 -12.94 -7.35
C PRO A 380 -0.70 -14.26 -6.89
N SER A 381 0.62 -14.36 -6.98
CA SER A 381 1.43 -15.48 -6.47
C SER A 381 1.40 -15.54 -4.95
N THR A 382 1.36 -14.38 -4.30
CA THR A 382 1.24 -14.22 -2.85
C THR A 382 0.08 -13.29 -2.51
N GLY A 383 -0.77 -13.68 -1.56
CA GLY A 383 -1.86 -12.84 -1.05
C GLY A 383 -3.25 -13.22 -1.59
N LYS A 384 -4.21 -12.31 -1.37
CA LYS A 384 -5.62 -12.54 -1.70
C LYS A 384 -5.90 -12.22 -3.16
N GLY A 385 -6.62 -13.11 -3.84
CA GLY A 385 -7.12 -12.85 -5.19
C GLY A 385 -8.10 -11.68 -5.22
N VAL A 386 -8.04 -10.89 -6.29
CA VAL A 386 -8.96 -9.80 -6.56
C VAL A 386 -9.94 -10.27 -7.63
N CYS A 387 -11.22 -9.97 -7.42
CA CYS A 387 -12.28 -10.37 -8.34
C CYS A 387 -13.22 -9.19 -8.56
N VAL A 388 -13.28 -8.70 -9.80
CA VAL A 388 -14.16 -7.60 -10.19
C VAL A 388 -15.28 -8.14 -11.04
N VAL A 389 -16.51 -7.88 -10.63
CA VAL A 389 -17.71 -8.24 -11.37
C VAL A 389 -18.31 -7.04 -12.05
N ASP A 390 -19.29 -7.30 -12.92
CA ASP A 390 -20.04 -6.25 -13.61
C ASP A 390 -19.26 -5.60 -14.77
N VAL A 391 -18.18 -6.24 -15.21
CA VAL A 391 -17.25 -5.71 -16.22
C VAL A 391 -17.77 -6.00 -17.63
N ASP A 392 -17.63 -5.05 -18.55
CA ASP A 392 -17.89 -5.26 -19.97
C ASP A 392 -16.94 -6.33 -20.54
N PRO A 393 -17.46 -7.43 -21.15
CA PRO A 393 -16.64 -8.50 -21.70
C PRO A 393 -15.65 -8.04 -22.76
N LYS A 394 -15.96 -6.99 -23.55
CA LYS A 394 -15.03 -6.48 -24.57
C LYS A 394 -13.82 -5.81 -23.93
N ARG A 395 -14.06 -4.88 -23.01
CA ARG A 395 -12.99 -4.22 -22.23
C ARG A 395 -12.18 -5.23 -21.42
N ALA A 396 -12.84 -6.23 -20.83
CA ALA A 396 -12.16 -7.30 -20.11
C ALA A 396 -11.20 -8.09 -21.03
N ASP A 397 -11.61 -8.40 -22.26
CA ASP A 397 -10.77 -9.11 -23.22
C ASP A 397 -9.58 -8.26 -23.67
N GLU A 398 -9.79 -6.96 -23.92
CA GLU A 398 -8.74 -6.00 -24.26
C GLU A 398 -7.71 -5.88 -23.14
N ALA A 399 -8.18 -5.72 -21.89
CA ALA A 399 -7.32 -5.65 -20.72
C ALA A 399 -6.54 -6.97 -20.50
N LEU A 400 -7.18 -8.12 -20.68
CA LEU A 400 -6.49 -9.41 -20.59
C LEU A 400 -5.51 -9.65 -21.75
N ALA A 401 -5.76 -9.08 -22.92
CA ALA A 401 -4.84 -9.11 -24.05
C ALA A 401 -3.57 -8.30 -23.76
N LEU A 402 -3.69 -7.14 -23.11
CA LEU A 402 -2.53 -6.35 -22.66
C LEU A 402 -1.62 -7.15 -21.72
N LEU A 403 -2.19 -7.87 -20.74
CA LEU A 403 -1.40 -8.65 -19.79
C LEU A 403 -0.69 -9.87 -20.41
N ARG A 404 -1.18 -10.35 -21.56
CA ARG A 404 -0.55 -11.46 -22.30
C ARG A 404 0.67 -11.01 -23.09
N GLN A 405 0.80 -9.72 -23.40
CA GLN A 405 1.97 -9.22 -24.08
C GLN A 405 3.16 -9.34 -23.12
N PRO A 406 4.28 -9.96 -23.54
CA PRO A 406 5.48 -9.99 -22.72
C PRO A 406 5.90 -8.54 -22.45
N ALA A 407 6.14 -8.21 -21.18
CA ALA A 407 6.68 -6.91 -20.82
C ALA A 407 7.93 -6.67 -21.68
N ALA A 408 7.90 -5.62 -22.51
CA ALA A 408 9.05 -5.22 -23.31
C ALA A 408 10.21 -4.99 -22.33
N ARG A 409 11.23 -5.85 -22.42
CA ARG A 409 12.39 -5.82 -21.53
C ARG A 409 13.30 -4.65 -21.85
#